data_AF-A0A1X7U735-F1
#
_entry.id   AF-A0A1X7U735-F1
#
_cell.length_a   1.000
_cell.length_b   1.000
_cell.length_c   1.000
_cell.angle_alpha   90.00
_cell.angle_beta   90.00
_cell.angle_gamma   90.00
#
_symmetry.space_group_name_H-M   'P 1'
#
loop_
_entity.id
_entity.type
_entity.pdbx_description
1 polymer ?
#
loop_
_entity_poly.entity_id
_entity_poly.type
_entity_poly.pdbx_seq_one_letter_code
_entity_poly.pdbx_strand_id
1 'polypeptide(L)'
;MKSFLLISLLAASITVLQSATVVYVSENASNDPSCLDGGESQPCSNLTLVLDYIRSQSNTEVYIKPGHYVLSSNVRLTFEKVENVLLKGDGEGAIHITCKGYMSGLSFINSSNISIVGISFVGCGTEHDSTSLIFPTHVALI
;
A
#
# COMPACT_ATOMS: atom_id res chain seq x y z
N MET A 1 2.98 -55.83 -34.86
CA MET A 1 3.61 -54.50 -34.82
C MET A 1 2.54 -53.45 -35.13
N LYS A 2 1.95 -52.81 -34.11
CA LYS A 2 1.05 -51.66 -34.28
C LYS A 2 1.52 -50.58 -33.31
N SER A 3 2.08 -49.53 -33.90
CA SER A 3 2.70 -48.38 -33.25
C SER A 3 1.63 -47.54 -32.54
N PHE A 4 1.76 -47.34 -31.24
CA PHE A 4 0.96 -46.37 -30.49
C PHE A 4 1.70 -45.02 -30.51
N LEU A 5 1.12 -44.05 -31.21
CA LEU A 5 1.55 -42.64 -31.19
C LEU A 5 1.04 -42.00 -29.90
N LEU A 6 1.93 -41.79 -28.94
CA LEU A 6 1.72 -40.95 -27.75
C LEU A 6 2.01 -39.50 -28.11
N ILE A 7 0.97 -38.72 -28.39
CA ILE A 7 1.08 -37.26 -28.49
C ILE A 7 1.06 -36.71 -27.06
N SER A 8 2.25 -36.35 -26.56
CA SER A 8 2.42 -35.61 -25.32
C SER A 8 1.98 -34.17 -25.56
N LEU A 9 0.81 -33.80 -25.01
CA LEU A 9 0.35 -32.42 -24.94
C LEU A 9 1.09 -31.74 -23.78
N LEU A 10 2.21 -31.08 -24.06
CA LEU A 10 2.81 -30.14 -23.10
C LEU A 10 1.91 -28.90 -23.01
N ALA A 11 1.07 -28.86 -21.98
CA ALA A 11 0.45 -27.61 -21.57
C ALA A 11 1.54 -26.74 -20.93
N ALA A 12 2.09 -25.79 -21.69
CA ALA A 12 2.91 -24.73 -21.14
C ALA A 12 1.98 -23.84 -20.30
N SER A 13 2.05 -23.96 -18.98
CA SER A 13 1.40 -23.05 -18.06
C SER A 13 2.02 -21.66 -18.23
N ILE A 14 1.36 -20.79 -18.99
CA ILE A 14 1.73 -19.38 -19.07
C ILE A 14 1.37 -18.77 -17.71
N THR A 15 2.35 -18.66 -16.83
CA THR A 15 2.24 -17.80 -15.66
C THR A 15 2.30 -16.38 -16.16
N VAL A 16 1.14 -15.72 -16.24
CA VAL A 16 1.09 -14.28 -16.47
C VAL A 16 1.75 -13.62 -15.27
N LEU A 17 2.93 -13.03 -15.44
CA LEU A 17 3.46 -12.08 -14.46
C LEU A 17 2.50 -10.89 -14.45
N GLN A 18 1.61 -10.85 -13.47
CA GLN A 18 0.78 -9.66 -13.26
C GLN A 18 1.70 -8.55 -12.76
N SER A 19 1.87 -7.50 -13.57
CA SER A 19 2.58 -6.29 -13.14
C SER A 19 1.86 -5.65 -11.96
N ALA A 20 2.61 -4.98 -11.09
CA ALA A 20 1.99 -4.21 -10.02
C ALA A 20 1.06 -3.14 -10.59
N THR A 21 -0.09 -2.93 -9.96
CA THR A 21 -0.94 -1.76 -10.23
C THR A 21 -0.22 -0.53 -9.69
N VAL A 22 -0.06 0.50 -10.52
CA VAL A 22 0.61 1.75 -10.11
C VAL A 22 -0.43 2.87 -9.95
N VAL A 23 -0.49 3.45 -8.75
CA VAL A 23 -1.41 4.53 -8.39
C VAL A 23 -0.62 5.77 -8.01
N TYR A 24 -1.03 6.95 -8.47
CA TYR A 24 -0.41 8.23 -8.12
C TYR A 24 -1.31 9.05 -7.21
N VAL A 25 -0.73 9.75 -6.24
CA VAL A 25 -1.45 10.58 -5.26
C VAL A 25 -0.92 12.00 -5.24
N SER A 26 -1.80 13.00 -5.29
CA SER A 26 -1.47 14.43 -5.26
C SER A 26 -2.61 15.25 -4.63
N GLU A 27 -2.30 16.19 -3.74
CA GLU A 27 -3.30 16.96 -2.97
C GLU A 27 -4.35 17.67 -3.83
N ASN A 28 -3.97 18.12 -5.03
CA ASN A 28 -4.80 18.95 -5.91
C ASN A 28 -5.40 18.19 -7.10
N ALA A 29 -5.61 16.89 -6.95
CA ALA A 29 -6.03 16.00 -8.03
C ALA A 29 -7.52 15.59 -7.96
N SER A 30 -7.87 14.49 -8.64
CA SER A 30 -9.25 14.01 -8.73
C SER A 30 -9.64 13.16 -7.52
N ASN A 31 -10.88 13.33 -7.04
CA ASN A 31 -11.49 12.42 -6.08
C ASN A 31 -12.31 11.30 -6.75
N ASP A 32 -12.35 11.27 -8.08
CA ASP A 32 -13.06 10.25 -8.85
C ASP A 32 -12.33 8.90 -8.77
N PRO A 33 -13.00 7.78 -8.47
CA PRO A 33 -12.37 6.46 -8.41
C PRO A 33 -11.59 6.02 -9.64
N SER A 34 -11.88 6.58 -10.82
CA SER A 34 -11.09 6.35 -12.04
C SER A 34 -9.63 6.78 -11.91
N CYS A 35 -9.25 7.58 -10.91
CA CYS A 35 -7.85 7.91 -10.62
C CYS A 35 -7.01 6.69 -10.22
N LEU A 36 -7.62 5.61 -9.74
CA LEU A 36 -6.92 4.37 -9.36
C LEU A 36 -6.24 3.70 -10.57
N ASP A 37 -6.79 3.89 -11.77
CA ASP A 37 -6.26 3.38 -13.03
C ASP A 37 -5.69 4.51 -13.92
N GLY A 38 -5.70 5.74 -13.43
CA GLY A 38 -5.43 6.97 -14.18
C GLY A 38 -3.95 7.29 -14.40
N GLY A 39 -3.05 6.57 -13.73
CA GLY A 39 -1.62 6.78 -13.77
C GLY A 39 -1.19 8.20 -13.37
N GLU A 40 0.00 8.63 -13.79
CA GLU A 40 0.54 9.95 -13.44
C GLU A 40 -0.29 11.10 -14.04
N SER A 41 -0.98 10.86 -15.15
CA SER A 41 -1.86 11.85 -15.81
C SER A 41 -3.13 12.16 -15.03
N GLN A 42 -3.58 11.25 -14.16
CA GLN A 42 -4.80 11.40 -13.38
C GLN A 42 -4.59 10.85 -11.97
N PRO A 43 -3.83 11.55 -11.12
CA PRO A 43 -3.59 11.13 -9.74
C PRO A 43 -4.86 11.23 -8.89
N CYS A 44 -4.90 10.45 -7.82
CA CYS A 44 -5.92 10.54 -6.78
C CYS A 44 -5.58 11.65 -5.77
N SER A 45 -6.55 12.46 -5.37
CA SER A 45 -6.41 13.37 -4.21
C SER A 45 -6.83 12.72 -2.90
N ASN A 46 -7.73 11.75 -2.97
CA ASN A 46 -8.24 11.05 -1.80
C ASN A 46 -7.34 9.88 -1.41
N LEU A 47 -6.41 10.11 -0.48
CA LEU A 47 -5.53 9.05 0.02
C LEU A 47 -6.31 7.91 0.70
N THR A 48 -7.44 8.18 1.36
CA THR A 48 -8.27 7.13 1.97
C THR A 48 -8.77 6.13 0.93
N LEU A 49 -9.23 6.62 -0.23
CA LEU A 49 -9.65 5.76 -1.33
C LEU A 49 -8.52 4.83 -1.79
N VAL A 50 -7.30 5.36 -1.90
CA VAL A 50 -6.12 4.57 -2.30
C VAL A 50 -5.75 3.53 -1.24
N LEU A 51 -5.82 3.88 0.04
CA LEU A 51 -5.58 2.92 1.13
C LEU A 51 -6.64 1.83 1.17
N ASP A 52 -7.91 2.14 0.91
CA ASP A 52 -8.99 1.16 0.77
C ASP A 52 -8.76 0.23 -0.43
N TYR A 53 -8.24 0.76 -1.54
CA TYR A 53 -7.86 -0.03 -2.70
C TYR A 53 -6.76 -1.04 -2.36
N ILE A 54 -5.66 -0.62 -1.72
CA ILE A 54 -4.57 -1.52 -1.27
C ILE A 54 -5.10 -2.63 -0.36
N ARG A 55 -6.08 -2.32 0.51
CA ARG A 55 -6.69 -3.33 1.39
C ARG A 55 -7.46 -4.41 0.62
N SER A 56 -7.98 -4.08 -0.55
CA SER A 56 -8.70 -5.02 -1.42
C SER A 56 -7.80 -5.76 -2.40
N GLN A 57 -6.58 -5.26 -2.65
CA GLN A 57 -5.71 -5.75 -3.71
C GLN A 57 -4.22 -5.72 -3.32
N SER A 58 -3.59 -6.89 -3.39
CA SER A 58 -2.14 -7.05 -3.35
C SER A 58 -1.48 -6.62 -4.67
N ASN A 59 -0.15 -6.48 -4.68
CA ASN A 59 0.65 -6.08 -5.83
C ASN A 59 0.33 -4.66 -6.33
N THR A 60 0.51 -3.69 -5.43
CA THR A 60 0.17 -2.28 -5.67
C THR A 60 1.35 -1.38 -5.30
N GLU A 61 1.73 -0.48 -6.21
CA GLU A 61 2.70 0.59 -5.97
C GLU A 61 1.99 1.94 -5.94
N VAL A 62 2.22 2.71 -4.89
CA VAL A 62 1.63 4.04 -4.71
C VAL A 62 2.73 5.09 -4.65
N TYR A 63 2.66 6.06 -5.54
CA TYR A 63 3.57 7.18 -5.66
C TYR A 63 2.88 8.45 -5.16
N ILE A 64 3.35 9.01 -4.06
CA ILE A 64 2.74 10.15 -3.37
C ILE A 64 3.60 11.39 -3.63
N LYS A 65 3.06 12.39 -4.32
CA LYS A 65 3.75 13.67 -4.53
C LYS A 65 3.90 14.43 -3.18
N PRO A 66 4.88 15.33 -3.06
CA PRO A 66 5.04 16.20 -1.88
C PRO A 66 3.75 16.91 -1.49
N GLY A 67 3.44 16.95 -0.19
CA GLY A 67 2.19 17.50 0.32
C GLY A 67 1.84 17.08 1.75
N HIS A 68 0.71 17.60 2.25
CA HIS A 68 0.13 17.29 3.55
C HIS A 68 -1.21 16.56 3.42
N TYR A 69 -1.21 15.27 3.70
CA TYR A 69 -2.38 14.42 3.62
C TYR A 69 -2.96 14.19 5.01
N VAL A 70 -4.29 14.28 5.13
CA VAL A 70 -4.99 14.07 6.40
C VAL A 70 -5.90 12.86 6.30
N LEU A 71 -5.67 11.88 7.17
CA LEU A 71 -6.52 10.71 7.35
C LEU A 71 -7.41 10.92 8.57
N SER A 72 -8.73 10.86 8.40
CA SER A 72 -9.70 11.05 9.47
C SER A 72 -9.84 9.80 10.36
N SER A 73 -10.48 9.95 11.51
CA SER A 73 -10.52 8.94 12.59
C SER A 73 -11.25 7.66 12.21
N ASN A 74 -12.07 7.71 11.15
CA ASN A 74 -12.84 6.60 10.63
C ASN A 74 -12.09 5.80 9.54
N VAL A 75 -10.88 6.21 9.16
CA VAL A 75 -10.09 5.48 8.16
C VAL A 75 -9.51 4.23 8.80
N ARG A 76 -9.76 3.07 8.18
CA ARG A 76 -9.24 1.79 8.66
C ARG A 76 -7.81 1.59 8.16
N LEU A 77 -6.83 1.82 9.05
CA LEU A 77 -5.40 1.72 8.75
C LEU A 77 -4.78 0.33 9.05
N THR A 78 -5.64 -0.68 9.23
CA THR A 78 -5.25 -2.08 9.36
C THR A 78 -5.37 -2.80 8.03
N PHE A 79 -4.28 -3.37 7.55
CA PHE A 79 -4.18 -4.14 6.31
C PHE A 79 -3.98 -5.61 6.66
N GLU A 80 -4.81 -6.50 6.12
CA GLU A 80 -4.76 -7.93 6.42
C GLU A 80 -4.50 -8.72 5.14
N LYS A 81 -3.52 -9.63 5.17
CA LYS A 81 -3.18 -10.52 4.05
C LYS A 81 -2.87 -9.78 2.75
N VAL A 82 -2.29 -8.58 2.85
CA VAL A 82 -1.81 -7.83 1.68
C VAL A 82 -0.37 -8.21 1.38
N GLU A 83 -0.01 -8.25 0.10
CA GLU A 83 1.33 -8.62 -0.35
C GLU A 83 1.84 -7.66 -1.42
N ASN A 84 3.16 -7.46 -1.49
CA ASN A 84 3.82 -6.68 -2.53
C ASN A 84 3.25 -5.26 -2.64
N VAL A 85 3.29 -4.52 -1.53
CA VAL A 85 2.79 -3.14 -1.45
C VAL A 85 3.95 -2.18 -1.31
N LEU A 86 3.99 -1.16 -2.15
CA LEU A 86 4.92 -0.04 -2.04
C LEU A 86 4.14 1.26 -1.80
N LEU A 87 4.46 1.99 -0.73
CA LEU A 87 4.08 3.38 -0.52
C LEU A 87 5.35 4.22 -0.61
N LYS A 88 5.49 5.03 -1.66
CA LYS A 88 6.73 5.77 -1.95
C LYS A 88 6.46 7.25 -2.19
N GLY A 89 7.32 8.08 -1.61
CA GLY A 89 7.38 9.50 -1.95
C GLY A 89 7.94 9.74 -3.35
N ASP A 90 7.26 10.60 -4.11
CA ASP A 90 7.54 10.89 -5.50
C ASP A 90 7.93 12.38 -5.69
N GLY A 91 9.16 12.70 -5.29
CA GLY A 91 9.74 14.03 -5.43
C GLY A 91 10.71 14.38 -4.29
N GLU A 92 11.30 15.57 -4.37
CA GLU A 92 12.28 16.07 -3.39
C GLU A 92 11.66 16.81 -2.19
N GLY A 93 10.32 16.96 -2.18
CA GLY A 93 9.61 17.66 -1.11
C GLY A 93 9.14 16.73 0.02
N ALA A 94 8.78 17.32 1.15
CA ALA A 94 8.28 16.58 2.30
C ALA A 94 6.87 16.02 2.04
N ILE A 95 6.63 14.79 2.49
CA ILE A 95 5.33 14.13 2.44
C ILE A 95 4.92 13.79 3.85
N HIS A 96 3.84 14.41 4.30
CA HIS A 96 3.32 14.24 5.64
C HIS A 96 1.93 13.61 5.58
N ILE A 97 1.78 12.42 6.16
CA ILE A 97 0.46 11.79 6.36
C ILE A 97 0.10 11.96 7.84
N THR A 98 -0.88 12.80 8.12
CA THR A 98 -1.37 13.06 9.47
C THR A 98 -2.63 12.25 9.74
N CYS A 99 -2.58 11.40 10.77
CA CYS A 99 -3.76 10.70 11.24
C CYS A 99 -4.45 11.48 12.34
N LYS A 100 -5.73 11.78 12.17
CA LYS A 100 -6.57 12.47 13.15
C LYS A 100 -7.52 11.47 13.77
N GLY A 101 -7.32 11.08 15.02
CA GLY A 101 -8.27 10.19 15.71
C GLY A 101 -7.62 9.38 16.82
N TYR A 102 -8.47 8.79 17.67
CA TYR A 102 -8.05 7.78 18.64
C TYR A 102 -7.82 6.45 17.90
N MET A 103 -6.70 5.77 18.17
CA MET A 103 -6.33 4.48 17.54
C MET A 103 -6.10 4.49 16.02
N SER A 104 -5.71 5.62 15.44
CA SER A 104 -5.43 5.72 14.00
C SER A 104 -4.04 5.16 13.65
N GLY A 105 -3.79 3.89 13.98
CA GLY A 105 -2.49 3.26 13.75
C GLY A 105 -2.39 2.46 12.47
N LEU A 106 -1.26 2.62 11.77
CA LEU A 106 -0.93 1.81 10.60
C LEU A 106 -0.47 0.41 11.03
N SER A 107 -1.18 -0.64 10.62
CA SER A 107 -0.83 -2.04 10.95
C SER A 107 -0.97 -2.96 9.75
N PHE A 108 -0.04 -3.92 9.62
CA PHE A 108 -0.03 -4.94 8.57
C PHE A 108 -0.04 -6.32 9.24
N ILE A 109 -1.16 -7.03 9.15
CA ILE A 109 -1.38 -8.33 9.79
C ILE A 109 -1.28 -9.42 8.72
N ASN A 110 -0.49 -10.45 8.98
CA ASN A 110 -0.26 -11.58 8.05
C ASN A 110 0.04 -11.13 6.62
N SER A 111 0.82 -10.05 6.49
CA SER A 111 1.12 -9.38 5.22
C SER A 111 2.61 -9.52 4.90
N SER A 112 2.99 -9.46 3.63
CA SER A 112 4.36 -9.72 3.19
C SER A 112 4.85 -8.70 2.14
N ASN A 113 6.16 -8.47 2.08
CA ASN A 113 6.80 -7.55 1.12
C ASN A 113 6.15 -6.15 1.09
N ILE A 114 6.09 -5.50 2.24
CA ILE A 114 5.56 -4.14 2.41
C ILE A 114 6.72 -3.17 2.51
N SER A 115 6.75 -2.16 1.63
CA SER A 115 7.78 -1.13 1.59
C SER A 115 7.16 0.25 1.74
N ILE A 116 7.73 1.06 2.63
CA ILE A 116 7.32 2.45 2.87
C ILE A 116 8.59 3.31 2.78
N VAL A 117 8.63 4.26 1.85
CA VAL A 117 9.85 5.01 1.53
C VAL A 117 9.56 6.49 1.38
N GLY A 118 10.31 7.34 2.08
CA GLY A 118 10.25 8.80 1.89
C GLY A 118 8.96 9.46 2.37
N ILE A 119 8.27 8.88 3.34
CA ILE A 119 6.99 9.37 3.87
C ILE A 119 7.11 9.54 5.39
N SER A 120 6.65 10.68 5.91
CA SER A 120 6.54 10.92 7.35
C SER A 120 5.10 10.73 7.81
N PHE A 121 4.88 9.78 8.74
CA PHE A 121 3.61 9.61 9.42
C PHE A 121 3.56 10.44 10.71
N VAL A 122 2.50 11.20 10.90
CA VAL A 122 2.30 12.08 12.07
C VAL A 122 1.05 11.64 12.81
N GLY A 123 1.21 11.17 14.04
CA GLY A 123 0.10 10.70 14.87
C GLY A 123 -0.56 9.40 14.40
N CYS A 124 0.10 8.63 13.53
CA CYS A 124 -0.43 7.38 12.96
C CYS A 124 0.01 6.10 13.72
N GLY A 125 0.25 6.22 15.02
CA GLY A 125 0.61 5.08 15.88
C GLY A 125 -0.61 4.62 16.69
N THR A 126 -0.78 3.30 16.84
CA THR A 126 -1.74 2.71 17.77
C THR A 126 -1.08 1.58 18.55
N GLU A 127 -1.59 1.33 19.75
CA GLU A 127 -1.25 0.13 20.51
C GLU A 127 -1.67 -1.11 19.72
N HIS A 128 -0.75 -2.06 19.58
CA HIS A 128 -0.96 -3.35 18.93
C HIS A 128 -0.64 -4.46 19.95
N ASP A 129 -1.27 -5.63 19.85
CA ASP A 129 -1.03 -6.72 20.84
C ASP A 129 0.44 -7.19 20.88
N SER A 130 1.21 -6.93 19.81
CA SER A 130 2.66 -7.18 19.77
C SER A 130 3.51 -6.05 20.37
N THR A 131 2.91 -4.92 20.72
CA THR A 131 3.57 -3.81 21.44
C THR A 131 3.18 -3.90 22.91
N SER A 132 4.06 -4.51 23.71
CA SER A 132 3.86 -4.64 25.16
C SER A 132 4.38 -3.39 25.89
N LEU A 133 3.54 -2.77 26.73
CA LEU A 133 3.96 -1.72 27.69
C LEU A 133 4.95 -2.23 28.75
N ILE A 134 5.15 -3.55 28.85
CA ILE A 134 6.03 -4.17 29.85
C ILE A 134 7.50 -4.14 29.37
N PHE A 135 7.75 -3.93 28.07
CA PHE A 135 9.09 -3.72 27.52
C PHE A 135 9.07 -2.67 26.39
N PRO A 136 8.92 -1.38 26.70
CA PRO A 136 9.15 -0.35 25.70
C PRO A 136 10.66 -0.32 25.41
N THR A 137 11.11 -0.98 24.35
CA THR A 137 12.40 -0.63 23.75
C THR A 137 12.23 0.72 23.08
N HIS A 138 12.31 1.78 23.89
CA HIS A 138 12.67 3.09 23.38
C HIS A 138 14.08 2.95 22.82
N VAL A 139 14.19 2.75 21.50
CA VAL A 139 15.43 3.05 20.80
C VAL A 139 15.56 4.57 20.85
N ALA A 140 16.18 5.06 21.92
CA ALA A 140 16.75 6.39 21.94
C ALA A 140 17.86 6.37 20.88
N LEU A 141 17.62 7.03 19.75
CA LEU A 141 18.67 7.35 18.81
C LEU A 141 19.63 8.32 19.52
N ILE A 142 20.90 7.91 19.58
CA ILE A 142 22.06 8.68 20.03
C ILE A 142 22.33 9.82 19.04
#